data_AF-A0A1F6A278-F1
#
_entry.id   AF-A0A1F6A278-F1
#
_cell.length_a   1.000
_cell.length_b   1.000
_cell.length_c   1.000
_cell.angle_alpha   90.00
_cell.angle_beta   90.00
_cell.angle_gamma   90.00
#
_symmetry.space_group_name_H-M   'P 1'
#
loop_
_entity.id
_entity.type
_entity.pdbx_description
1 polymer ?
#
loop_
_entity_poly.entity_id
_entity_poly.type
_entity_poly.pdbx_seq_one_letter_code
_entity_poly.pdbx_strand_id
1 'polypeptide(L)'
;MTGGINMKTILIVEDDFHIQDIYRMAFLKKGKYNIETASDGQEALVKLRAHVYDLILLDVMLPKVTGIDVLRAMRSPTSPTHDTPIILITNLGQEDIIKEAFKIGADGYLIKAQFTPQDVVAEVDAFFEQMEQLKQVAPETPGTEPAANIPPVTPTNQTTSAETGGTNQVNQTATTSNQTDSASSSSALPASSIPPVTPPTQQPTESVPNKQAGS
;
A
#
# COMPACT_ATOMS: atom_id res chain seq x y z
N MET A 1 -12.91 -29.79 -13.41
CA MET A 1 -13.08 -28.37 -13.07
C MET A 1 -11.71 -27.74 -13.04
N THR A 2 -11.26 -27.14 -14.16
CA THR A 2 -10.02 -26.37 -14.20
C THR A 2 -10.28 -25.04 -13.53
N GLY A 3 -10.02 -24.95 -12.21
CA GLY A 3 -9.90 -23.66 -11.55
C GLY A 3 -8.81 -22.89 -12.29
N GLY A 4 -9.20 -21.85 -13.04
CA GLY A 4 -8.26 -21.03 -13.77
C GLY A 4 -7.25 -20.48 -12.77
N ILE A 5 -5.97 -20.76 -12.99
CA ILE A 5 -4.91 -20.17 -12.19
C ILE A 5 -4.93 -18.69 -12.53
N ASN A 6 -5.47 -17.86 -11.64
CA ASN A 6 -5.46 -16.43 -11.83
C ASN A 6 -4.01 -15.97 -11.62
N MET A 7 -3.27 -15.84 -12.72
CA MET A 7 -1.85 -15.51 -12.67
C MET A 7 -1.68 -14.07 -12.21
N LYS A 8 -0.92 -13.87 -11.12
CA LYS A 8 -0.61 -12.55 -10.61
C LYS A 8 0.29 -11.82 -11.60
N THR A 9 0.02 -10.54 -11.85
CA THR A 9 0.78 -9.71 -12.78
C THR A 9 1.71 -8.78 -12.00
N ILE A 10 3.01 -8.86 -12.30
CA ILE A 10 4.06 -8.05 -11.66
C ILE A 10 4.59 -7.04 -12.68
N LEU A 11 4.70 -5.78 -12.29
CA LEU A 11 5.40 -4.75 -13.05
C LEU A 11 6.84 -4.62 -12.51
N ILE A 12 7.84 -4.77 -13.38
CA ILE A 12 9.26 -4.52 -13.07
C ILE A 12 9.69 -3.20 -13.70
N VAL A 13 10.11 -2.23 -12.89
CA VAL A 13 10.57 -0.93 -13.35
C VAL A 13 12.07 -0.80 -13.11
N GLU A 14 12.84 -0.86 -14.20
CA GLU A 14 14.30 -0.96 -14.22
C GLU A 14 14.81 -0.39 -15.55
N ASP A 15 15.76 0.53 -15.51
CA ASP A 15 16.29 1.18 -16.72
C ASP A 15 17.41 0.38 -17.40
N ASP A 16 18.15 -0.45 -16.65
CA ASP A 16 19.10 -1.39 -17.23
C ASP A 16 18.36 -2.58 -17.86
N PHE A 17 18.35 -2.63 -19.19
CA PHE A 17 17.66 -3.69 -19.95
C PHE A 17 18.16 -5.10 -19.61
N HIS A 18 19.44 -5.27 -19.28
CA HIS A 18 20.00 -6.58 -18.95
C HIS A 18 19.52 -7.05 -17.57
N ILE A 19 19.56 -6.17 -16.57
CA ILE A 19 19.05 -6.45 -15.23
C ILE A 19 17.54 -6.71 -15.28
N GLN A 20 16.80 -5.89 -16.03
CA GLN A 20 15.36 -6.04 -16.23
C GLN A 20 15.02 -7.41 -16.83
N ASP A 21 15.74 -7.84 -17.87
CA ASP A 21 15.54 -9.16 -18.49
C ASP A 21 15.90 -10.31 -17.56
N ILE A 22 16.98 -10.19 -16.78
CA ILE A 22 17.36 -11.19 -15.78
C ILE A 22 16.23 -11.42 -14.77
N TYR A 23 15.67 -10.35 -14.19
CA TYR A 23 14.54 -10.48 -13.27
C TYR A 23 13.30 -11.05 -13.97
N ARG A 24 12.94 -10.52 -15.14
CA ARG A 24 11.81 -11.03 -15.94
C ARG A 24 11.94 -12.54 -16.18
N MET A 25 13.10 -13.01 -16.61
CA MET A 25 13.35 -14.43 -16.85
C MET A 25 13.31 -15.25 -15.55
N ALA A 26 13.80 -14.73 -14.43
CA ALA A 26 13.73 -15.39 -13.14
C ALA A 26 12.27 -15.62 -12.69
N PHE A 27 11.41 -14.62 -12.84
CA PHE A 27 9.99 -14.74 -12.54
C PHE A 27 9.25 -15.68 -13.50
N LEU A 28 9.48 -15.55 -14.81
CA LEU A 28 8.81 -16.39 -15.82
C LEU A 28 9.11 -17.88 -15.64
N LYS A 29 10.32 -18.23 -15.15
CA LYS A 29 10.68 -19.63 -14.83
C LYS A 29 9.79 -20.26 -13.76
N LYS A 30 9.12 -19.48 -12.90
CA LYS A 30 8.16 -20.03 -11.92
C LYS A 30 6.83 -20.46 -12.56
N GLY A 31 6.50 -19.95 -13.74
CA GLY A 31 5.29 -20.34 -14.49
C GLY A 31 3.95 -19.95 -13.86
N LYS A 32 3.94 -19.04 -12.88
CA LYS A 32 2.73 -18.59 -12.16
C LYS A 32 2.51 -17.07 -12.17
N TYR A 33 3.39 -16.33 -12.85
CA TYR A 33 3.35 -14.87 -12.92
C TYR A 33 3.30 -14.39 -14.36
N ASN A 34 2.51 -13.34 -14.59
CA ASN A 34 2.64 -12.49 -15.76
C ASN A 34 3.59 -11.34 -15.44
N ILE A 35 4.51 -11.03 -16.35
CA ILE A 35 5.50 -9.97 -16.14
C ILE A 35 5.36 -8.90 -17.20
N GLU A 36 5.14 -7.67 -16.75
CA GLU A 36 5.31 -6.47 -17.54
C GLU A 36 6.54 -5.70 -17.06
N THR A 37 7.13 -4.91 -17.95
CA THR A 37 8.32 -4.12 -17.61
C THR A 37 8.16 -2.67 -18.01
N ALA A 38 8.87 -1.76 -17.34
CA ALA A 38 9.01 -0.37 -17.76
C ALA A 38 10.48 0.04 -17.62
N SER A 39 11.00 0.79 -18.60
CA SER A 39 12.41 1.15 -18.68
C SER A 39 12.75 2.51 -18.06
N ASP A 40 11.74 3.23 -17.57
CA ASP A 40 11.94 4.48 -16.84
C ASP A 40 10.70 4.83 -16.01
N GLY A 41 10.82 5.82 -15.13
CA GLY A 41 9.71 6.23 -14.26
C GLY A 41 8.54 6.86 -15.02
N GLN A 42 8.78 7.46 -16.20
CA GLN A 42 7.71 8.05 -17.00
C GLN A 42 6.84 6.96 -17.66
N GLU A 43 7.47 5.91 -18.19
CA GLU A 43 6.78 4.72 -18.71
C GLU A 43 6.02 4.01 -17.58
N ALA A 44 6.63 3.86 -16.41
CA ALA A 44 5.97 3.29 -15.24
C ALA A 44 4.67 4.05 -14.90
N LEU A 45 4.72 5.38 -14.82
CA LEU A 45 3.53 6.20 -14.56
C LEU A 45 2.46 6.13 -15.65
N VAL A 46 2.84 5.89 -16.91
CA VAL A 46 1.86 5.65 -17.99
C VAL A 46 1.16 4.32 -17.74
N LYS A 47 1.92 3.26 -17.45
CA LYS A 47 1.38 1.92 -17.20
C LYS A 47 0.50 1.86 -15.95
N LEU A 48 0.94 2.46 -14.86
CA LEU A 48 0.21 2.52 -13.58
C LEU A 48 -1.10 3.30 -13.67
N ARG A 49 -1.27 4.18 -14.67
CA ARG A 49 -2.57 4.83 -14.92
C ARG A 49 -3.53 3.97 -15.73
N ALA A 50 -3.00 3.02 -16.50
CA ALA A 50 -3.78 2.20 -17.42
C ALA A 50 -4.11 0.80 -16.86
N HIS A 51 -3.26 0.27 -15.97
CA HIS A 51 -3.36 -1.08 -15.46
C HIS A 51 -3.12 -1.11 -13.95
N VAL A 52 -3.80 -2.04 -13.27
CA VAL A 52 -3.53 -2.38 -11.87
C VAL A 52 -2.74 -3.69 -11.86
N TYR A 53 -1.67 -3.71 -11.07
CA TYR A 53 -0.79 -4.86 -10.90
C TYR A 53 -1.00 -5.49 -9.52
N ASP A 54 -0.60 -6.76 -9.36
CA ASP A 54 -0.61 -7.43 -8.06
C ASP A 54 0.60 -7.03 -7.21
N LEU A 55 1.70 -6.64 -7.86
CA LEU A 55 2.92 -6.15 -7.23
C LEU A 55 3.73 -5.29 -8.22
N ILE A 56 4.40 -4.27 -7.70
CA ILE A 56 5.38 -3.49 -8.44
C ILE A 56 6.75 -3.68 -7.81
N LEU A 57 7.75 -4.00 -8.63
CA LEU A 57 9.16 -4.00 -8.27
C LEU A 57 9.80 -2.75 -8.90
N LEU A 58 10.26 -1.82 -8.07
CA LEU A 58 10.64 -0.48 -8.52
C LEU A 58 12.07 -0.13 -8.13
N ASP A 59 12.92 0.20 -9.12
CA ASP A 59 14.17 0.90 -8.81
C ASP A 59 13.91 2.37 -8.44
N VAL A 60 14.72 2.87 -7.51
CA VAL A 60 14.78 4.29 -7.13
C VAL A 60 15.52 5.11 -8.17
N MET A 61 16.62 4.59 -8.71
CA MET A 61 17.51 5.30 -9.61
C MET A 61 17.05 5.16 -11.06
N LEU A 62 16.00 5.91 -11.42
CA LEU A 62 15.42 5.88 -12.77
C LEU A 62 15.64 7.21 -13.51
N PRO A 63 15.79 7.18 -14.84
CA PRO A 63 15.78 8.39 -15.65
C PRO A 63 14.37 8.98 -15.75
N LYS A 64 14.30 10.28 -16.10
CA LYS A 64 13.08 11.09 -16.27
C LYS A 64 12.30 11.35 -14.98
N VAL A 65 11.85 10.30 -14.32
CA VAL A 65 11.12 10.36 -13.04
C VAL A 65 11.77 9.36 -12.09
N THR A 66 12.15 9.81 -10.90
CA THR A 66 12.79 8.94 -9.91
C THR A 66 11.81 7.91 -9.36
N GLY A 67 12.27 6.76 -8.87
CA GLY A 67 11.39 5.78 -8.26
C GLY A 67 10.67 6.32 -7.01
N ILE A 68 11.30 7.20 -6.24
CA ILE A 68 10.62 7.86 -5.12
C ILE A 68 9.45 8.72 -5.61
N ASP A 69 9.61 9.45 -6.71
CA ASP A 69 8.52 10.24 -7.29
C ASP A 69 7.41 9.36 -7.87
N VAL A 70 7.76 8.22 -8.48
CA VAL A 70 6.77 7.21 -8.90
C VAL A 70 5.98 6.70 -7.70
N LEU A 71 6.66 6.35 -6.60
CA LEU A 71 6.03 5.89 -5.36
C LEU A 71 5.07 6.95 -4.78
N ARG A 72 5.50 8.23 -4.72
CA ARG A 72 4.64 9.33 -4.24
C ARG A 72 3.40 9.51 -5.12
N ALA A 73 3.57 9.47 -6.45
CA ALA A 73 2.46 9.60 -7.38
C ALA A 73 1.46 8.44 -7.21
N MET A 74 1.97 7.22 -7.01
CA MET A 74 1.14 6.04 -6.77
C MET A 74 0.36 6.16 -5.46
N ARG A 75 0.97 6.66 -4.38
CA ARG A 75 0.30 6.84 -3.07
C ARG A 75 -0.58 8.09 -3.00
N SER A 76 -0.82 8.78 -4.12
CA SER A 76 -1.86 9.81 -4.19
C SER A 76 -3.25 9.19 -4.01
N PRO A 77 -4.16 9.80 -3.20
CA PRO A 77 -5.51 9.27 -3.00
C PRO A 77 -6.35 9.10 -4.28
N THR A 78 -5.98 9.79 -5.36
CA THR A 78 -6.67 9.71 -6.66
C THR A 78 -6.04 8.69 -7.61
N SER A 79 -4.96 8.02 -7.20
CA SER A 79 -4.27 7.04 -8.03
C SER A 79 -5.06 5.73 -8.09
N PRO A 80 -5.29 5.14 -9.29
CA PRO A 80 -5.94 3.83 -9.40
C PRO A 80 -5.10 2.69 -8.79
N THR A 81 -3.80 2.91 -8.60
CA THR A 81 -2.85 1.95 -8.01
C THR A 81 -2.46 2.32 -6.59
N HIS A 82 -3.24 3.16 -5.91
CA HIS A 82 -2.98 3.60 -4.53
C HIS A 82 -2.68 2.43 -3.58
N ASP A 83 -3.46 1.36 -3.66
CA ASP A 83 -3.34 0.19 -2.79
C ASP A 83 -2.48 -0.92 -3.39
N THR A 84 -1.91 -0.73 -4.59
CA THR A 84 -1.04 -1.73 -5.20
C THR A 84 0.23 -1.88 -4.37
N PRO A 85 0.59 -3.10 -3.95
CA PRO A 85 1.83 -3.35 -3.23
C PRO A 85 3.06 -2.97 -4.05
N ILE A 86 4.06 -2.42 -3.38
CA ILE A 86 5.33 -2.05 -4.01
C ILE A 86 6.52 -2.43 -3.14
N ILE A 87 7.49 -3.07 -3.78
CA ILE A 87 8.78 -3.37 -3.20
C ILE A 87 9.82 -2.58 -3.99
N LEU A 88 10.59 -1.76 -3.28
CA LEU A 88 11.73 -1.10 -3.89
C LEU A 88 12.87 -2.10 -4.05
N ILE A 89 13.49 -2.14 -5.23
CA ILE A 89 14.67 -2.95 -5.49
C ILE A 89 15.75 -2.04 -6.08
N THR A 90 16.77 -1.70 -5.30
CA THR A 90 17.77 -0.71 -5.70
C THR A 90 19.15 -1.00 -5.13
N ASN A 91 20.18 -0.35 -5.66
CA ASN A 91 21.54 -0.39 -5.10
C ASN A 91 21.73 0.61 -3.94
N LEU A 92 20.76 1.48 -3.67
CA LEU A 92 20.82 2.54 -2.67
C LEU A 92 20.49 2.07 -1.24
N GLY A 93 21.47 1.51 -0.55
CA GLY A 93 21.31 1.05 0.84
C GLY A 93 21.33 2.14 1.93
N GLN A 94 21.18 3.43 1.59
CA GLN A 94 21.20 4.51 2.60
C GLN A 94 19.94 4.49 3.47
N GLU A 95 20.14 4.53 4.78
CA GLU A 95 19.05 4.43 5.77
C GLU A 95 17.98 5.53 5.61
N ASP A 96 18.40 6.75 5.27
CA ASP A 96 17.48 7.88 5.10
C ASP A 96 16.53 7.68 3.91
N ILE A 97 17.02 7.11 2.80
CA ILE A 97 16.21 6.82 1.61
C ILE A 97 15.19 5.72 1.92
N ILE A 98 15.62 4.69 2.65
CA ILE A 98 14.76 3.58 3.07
C ILE A 98 13.65 4.11 4.00
N LYS A 99 14.00 4.92 5.01
CA LYS A 99 13.04 5.55 5.92
C LYS A 99 12.05 6.43 5.17
N GLU A 100 12.52 7.23 4.22
CA GLU A 100 11.67 8.07 3.39
C GLU A 100 10.68 7.24 2.57
N ALA A 101 11.15 6.18 1.91
CA ALA A 101 10.30 5.29 1.12
C ALA A 101 9.19 4.65 1.97
N PHE A 102 9.51 4.12 3.15
CA PHE A 102 8.50 3.57 4.06
C PHE A 102 7.52 4.63 4.57
N LYS A 103 7.98 5.86 4.82
CA LYS A 103 7.09 6.97 5.21
C LYS A 103 6.10 7.34 4.11
N ILE A 104 6.50 7.23 2.84
CA ILE A 104 5.61 7.47 1.69
C ILE A 104 4.61 6.31 1.53
N GLY A 105 5.03 5.09 1.87
CA GLY A 105 4.18 3.90 1.88
C GLY A 105 4.68 2.75 1.01
N ALA A 106 6.00 2.58 0.88
CA ALA A 106 6.55 1.33 0.33
C ALA A 106 6.22 0.14 1.24
N ASP A 107 5.92 -1.03 0.66
CA ASP A 107 5.58 -2.24 1.41
C ASP A 107 6.82 -3.10 1.71
N GLY A 108 7.91 -2.89 0.97
CA GLY A 108 9.18 -3.57 1.18
C GLY A 108 10.34 -2.89 0.46
N TYR A 109 11.55 -3.34 0.78
CA TYR A 109 12.78 -2.82 0.22
C TYR A 109 13.85 -3.92 0.12
N LEU A 110 14.55 -3.99 -1.01
CA LEU A 110 15.62 -4.96 -1.29
C LEU A 110 16.85 -4.25 -1.88
N ILE A 111 18.03 -4.58 -1.35
CA ILE A 111 19.31 -4.10 -1.88
C ILE A 111 19.78 -5.06 -2.96
N LYS A 112 19.76 -4.67 -4.24
CA LYS A 112 20.13 -5.56 -5.38
C LYS A 112 21.45 -6.31 -5.14
N ALA A 113 22.47 -5.63 -4.61
CA ALA A 113 23.78 -6.20 -4.33
C ALA A 113 23.80 -7.36 -3.30
N GLN A 114 22.72 -7.54 -2.54
CA GLN A 114 22.60 -8.57 -1.49
C GLN A 114 21.74 -9.77 -1.91
N PHE A 115 21.09 -9.72 -3.07
CA PHE A 115 20.13 -10.73 -3.51
C PHE A 115 20.43 -11.16 -4.93
N THR A 116 20.40 -12.47 -5.18
CA THR A 116 20.33 -12.98 -6.54
C THR A 116 18.91 -12.75 -7.10
N PRO A 117 18.72 -12.77 -8.42
CA PRO A 117 17.39 -12.73 -9.02
C PRO A 117 16.45 -13.81 -8.49
N GLN A 118 16.98 -14.99 -8.17
CA GLN A 118 16.23 -16.09 -7.59
C GLN A 118 15.79 -15.80 -6.15
N ASP A 119 16.64 -15.14 -5.37
CA ASP A 119 16.30 -14.72 -4.00
C ASP A 119 15.17 -13.68 -4.02
N VAL A 120 15.22 -12.72 -4.96
CA VAL A 120 14.12 -11.75 -5.15
C VAL A 120 12.80 -12.45 -5.47
N VAL A 121 12.82 -13.48 -6.32
CA VAL A 121 11.61 -14.25 -6.64
C VAL A 121 11.09 -15.00 -5.40
N ALA A 122 11.98 -15.56 -4.58
CA ALA A 122 11.60 -16.22 -3.33
C ALA A 122 11.00 -15.23 -2.32
N GLU A 123 11.54 -14.02 -2.24
CA GLU A 123 11.01 -12.96 -1.39
C GLU A 123 9.62 -12.51 -1.82
N VAL A 124 9.40 -12.36 -3.13
CA VAL A 124 8.07 -12.05 -3.68
C VAL A 124 7.07 -13.19 -3.43
N ASP A 125 7.51 -14.45 -3.54
CA ASP A 125 6.68 -15.61 -3.19
C ASP A 125 6.22 -15.52 -1.72
N ALA A 126 7.15 -15.27 -0.79
CA ALA A 126 6.86 -15.12 0.64
C ALA A 126 5.95 -13.92 0.93
N PHE A 127 6.19 -12.79 0.27
CA PHE A 127 5.37 -11.58 0.38
C PHE A 127 3.92 -11.86 -0.01
N PHE A 128 3.68 -12.52 -1.14
CA PHE A 128 2.33 -12.87 -1.55
C PHE A 128 1.66 -13.86 -0.60
N GLU A 129 2.38 -14.87 -0.10
CA GLU A 129 1.85 -15.82 0.88
C GLU A 129 1.40 -15.11 2.17
N GLN A 130 2.19 -14.16 2.66
CA GLN A 130 1.86 -13.36 3.83
C GLN A 130 0.63 -12.48 3.60
N MET A 131 0.52 -11.85 2.42
CA MET A 131 -0.67 -11.07 2.06
C MET A 131 -1.95 -11.92 2.05
N GLU A 132 -1.89 -13.15 1.52
CA GLU A 132 -3.05 -14.04 1.50
C GLU A 132 -3.44 -14.52 2.90
N GLN A 133 -2.48 -14.68 3.81
CA GLN A 133 -2.74 -15.01 5.22
C GLN A 133 -3.41 -13.85 5.95
N LEU A 134 -2.95 -12.61 5.75
CA LEU A 134 -3.56 -11.43 6.38
C LEU A 134 -5.01 -11.20 5.91
N LYS A 135 -5.33 -11.55 4.66
CA LYS A 135 -6.71 -11.53 4.15
C LYS A 135 -7.62 -12.58 4.79
N GLN A 136 -7.07 -13.70 5.27
CA GLN A 136 -7.84 -14.81 5.86
C GLN A 136 -8.07 -14.67 7.37
N VAL A 137 -7.45 -13.69 8.03
CA VAL A 137 -7.48 -13.53 9.50
C VAL A 137 -8.30 -12.30 9.96
N ALA A 138 -8.94 -11.54 9.06
CA ALA A 138 -9.90 -10.51 9.44
C ALA A 138 -11.23 -11.14 9.97
N PRO A 139 -11.82 -10.65 11.07
CA PRO A 139 -12.46 -11.50 12.07
C PRO A 139 -13.87 -11.97 11.69
N GLU A 140 -14.15 -13.24 11.98
CA GLU A 140 -15.50 -13.65 12.38
C GLU A 140 -15.90 -12.80 13.60
N THR A 141 -16.93 -11.97 13.45
CA THR A 141 -17.57 -11.26 14.55
C THR A 141 -18.07 -12.24 15.61
N PRO A 142 -17.56 -12.25 16.86
CA PRO A 142 -18.25 -12.89 17.97
C PRO A 142 -19.21 -11.85 18.56
N GLY A 143 -20.50 -11.92 18.18
CA GLY A 143 -21.51 -11.02 18.74
C GLY A 143 -22.81 -10.90 17.96
N THR A 144 -23.40 -12.00 17.52
CA THR A 144 -24.87 -12.03 17.37
C THR A 144 -25.43 -12.51 18.69
N GLU A 145 -25.82 -11.58 19.57
CA GLU A 145 -26.65 -11.93 20.72
C GLU A 145 -28.10 -12.05 20.24
N PRO A 146 -28.81 -13.16 20.54
CA PRO A 146 -30.13 -13.44 19.98
C PRO A 146 -31.22 -12.58 20.62
N ALA A 147 -32.14 -12.11 19.78
CA ALA A 147 -33.32 -11.33 20.15
C ALA A 147 -34.17 -12.03 21.24
N ALA A 148 -34.31 -11.37 22.40
CA ALA A 148 -35.34 -11.67 23.39
C ALA A 148 -36.46 -10.62 23.32
N ASN A 149 -37.58 -11.10 22.79
CA ASN A 149 -38.94 -10.57 22.76
C ASN A 149 -39.38 -9.75 23.99
N ILE A 150 -39.77 -8.47 23.80
CA ILE A 150 -40.68 -7.74 24.71
C ILE A 150 -41.76 -7.06 23.84
N PRO A 151 -43.07 -7.31 24.08
CA PRO A 151 -44.18 -6.76 23.31
C PRO A 151 -44.46 -5.27 23.62
N PRO A 152 -45.25 -4.57 22.77
CA PRO A 152 -45.35 -3.11 22.80
C PRO A 152 -46.37 -2.63 23.85
N VAL A 153 -46.06 -1.50 24.50
CA VAL A 153 -47.04 -0.70 25.21
C VAL A 153 -47.06 0.72 24.64
N THR A 154 -48.25 1.21 24.33
CA THR A 154 -48.57 2.58 23.90
C THR A 154 -49.92 2.94 24.56
N PRO A 155 -50.38 4.21 24.51
CA PRO A 155 -49.99 5.37 25.31
C PRO A 155 -51.14 5.82 26.26
N THR A 156 -50.89 6.65 27.28
CA THR A 156 -51.96 7.42 27.95
C THR A 156 -51.46 8.74 28.58
N ASN A 157 -51.67 9.83 27.83
CA ASN A 157 -52.53 10.99 28.11
C ASN A 157 -52.37 11.92 29.36
N GLN A 158 -52.57 13.21 29.05
CA GLN A 158 -53.02 14.37 29.86
C GLN A 158 -52.02 15.08 30.79
N THR A 159 -52.08 16.39 31.08
CA THR A 159 -52.70 17.65 30.57
C THR A 159 -52.21 18.73 31.58
N THR A 160 -52.32 20.01 31.21
CA THR A 160 -52.47 21.22 32.08
C THR A 160 -51.19 22.04 32.29
N SER A 161 -50.98 23.14 31.55
CA SER A 161 -51.36 24.56 31.83
C SER A 161 -50.52 25.18 32.96
N ALA A 162 -50.06 26.44 32.97
CA ALA A 162 -50.48 27.66 32.29
C ALA A 162 -49.40 28.77 32.45
N GLU A 163 -49.62 29.88 31.72
CA GLU A 163 -49.25 31.28 32.03
C GLU A 163 -47.79 31.76 31.84
N THR A 164 -47.48 33.00 31.44
CA THR A 164 -48.17 34.15 30.80
C THR A 164 -47.08 35.20 30.51
N GLY A 165 -47.14 35.88 29.36
CA GLY A 165 -46.61 37.24 29.14
C GLY A 165 -45.11 37.36 28.82
N GLY A 166 -44.62 38.22 27.92
CA GLY A 166 -45.28 39.22 27.09
C GLY A 166 -44.25 39.99 26.26
N THR A 167 -44.68 40.38 25.05
CA THR A 167 -44.35 41.62 24.29
C THR A 167 -42.93 41.98 23.83
N ASN A 168 -42.94 42.53 22.61
CA ASN A 168 -41.99 43.45 21.95
C ASN A 168 -40.74 42.85 21.29
N GLN A 169 -40.27 43.33 20.13
CA GLN A 169 -40.80 44.11 19.00
C GLN A 169 -39.67 44.07 17.96
N VAL A 170 -40.04 44.02 16.68
CA VAL A 170 -39.40 44.64 15.50
C VAL A 170 -37.85 44.68 15.44
N ASN A 171 -37.25 43.94 14.51
CA ASN A 171 -36.49 44.62 13.45
C ASN A 171 -36.41 43.81 12.16
N GLN A 172 -36.83 44.47 11.08
CA GLN A 172 -36.57 44.09 9.70
C GLN A 172 -35.16 44.57 9.32
N THR A 173 -34.49 43.85 8.41
CA THR A 173 -33.99 44.35 7.10
C THR A 173 -32.72 43.60 6.66
N ALA A 174 -32.86 42.84 5.57
CA ALA A 174 -31.90 42.53 4.50
C ALA A 174 -30.54 41.85 4.88
N THR A 175 -29.90 40.98 4.10
CA THR A 175 -29.86 40.77 2.65
C THR A 175 -29.30 39.37 2.37
N THR A 176 -29.82 38.75 1.31
CA THR A 176 -29.38 37.56 0.57
C THR A 176 -27.86 37.37 0.40
N SER A 177 -27.33 36.16 0.66
CA SER A 177 -26.54 35.34 -0.32
C SER A 177 -25.99 34.02 0.29
N ASN A 178 -26.67 32.93 -0.07
CA ASN A 178 -26.22 31.64 -0.65
C ASN A 178 -24.85 30.98 -0.31
N GLN A 179 -24.89 29.63 -0.39
CA GLN A 179 -23.82 28.59 -0.45
C GLN A 179 -23.51 27.88 0.88
N THR A 180 -24.08 26.70 1.16
CA THR A 180 -23.89 25.33 0.62
C THR A 180 -22.76 24.53 1.28
N ASP A 181 -23.20 23.42 1.87
CA ASP A 181 -22.57 22.10 1.96
C ASP A 181 -21.45 21.83 2.98
N SER A 182 -21.88 21.13 4.03
CA SER A 182 -21.36 19.84 4.51
C SER A 182 -19.89 19.51 4.21
N ALA A 183 -19.10 19.39 5.27
CA ALA A 183 -17.94 18.51 5.28
C ALA A 183 -17.96 17.65 6.55
N SER A 184 -18.30 16.39 6.31
CA SER A 184 -18.33 15.29 7.25
C SER A 184 -16.95 14.96 7.79
N SER A 185 -16.97 14.48 9.04
CA SER A 185 -15.97 13.65 9.71
C SER A 185 -15.05 12.85 8.78
N SER A 186 -13.77 13.21 8.77
CA SER A 186 -12.69 12.45 8.14
C SER A 186 -12.27 11.30 9.07
N SER A 187 -12.81 10.10 8.84
CA SER A 187 -12.27 8.87 9.40
C SER A 187 -11.02 8.47 8.61
N ALA A 188 -9.85 8.57 9.24
CA ALA A 188 -8.61 8.04 8.70
C ALA A 188 -8.73 6.52 8.49
N LEU A 189 -8.42 6.03 7.30
CA LEU A 189 -8.27 4.62 7.00
C LEU A 189 -6.98 4.09 7.68
N PRO A 190 -6.95 2.84 8.16
CA PRO A 190 -5.76 2.29 8.79
C PRO A 190 -4.65 2.07 7.75
N ALA A 191 -3.43 2.46 8.11
CA ALA A 191 -2.23 2.15 7.35
C ALA A 191 -2.08 0.62 7.19
N SER A 192 -1.68 0.19 5.99
CA SER A 192 -1.40 -1.19 5.62
C SER A 192 -0.40 -1.82 6.62
N SER A 193 -0.86 -2.80 7.41
CA SER A 193 -0.07 -3.47 8.46
C SER A 193 0.74 -4.65 7.93
N ILE A 194 1.45 -4.49 6.81
CA ILE A 194 2.42 -5.49 6.37
C ILE A 194 3.78 -5.10 6.98
N PRO A 195 4.38 -5.92 7.87
CA PRO A 195 5.72 -5.64 8.38
C PRO A 195 6.72 -5.66 7.21
N PRO A 196 7.68 -4.73 7.18
CA PRO A 196 8.64 -4.66 6.10
C PRO A 196 9.44 -5.95 6.02
N VAL A 197 9.72 -6.41 4.79
CA VAL A 197 10.73 -7.42 4.54
C VAL A 197 12.07 -6.90 5.09
N THR A 198 12.50 -7.41 6.23
CA THR A 198 13.79 -7.04 6.83
C THR A 198 14.92 -7.78 6.12
N PRO A 199 15.97 -7.09 5.66
CA PRO A 199 17.13 -7.76 5.08
C PRO A 199 17.83 -8.64 6.14
N PRO A 200 18.48 -9.75 5.72
CA PRO A 200 19.21 -10.62 6.64
C PRO A 200 20.35 -9.86 7.33
N THR A 201 20.47 -10.04 8.65
CA THR A 201 21.55 -9.48 9.47
C THR A 201 22.92 -9.92 8.93
N GLN A 202 23.74 -8.97 8.49
CA GLN A 202 25.12 -9.25 8.05
C GLN A 202 25.92 -9.82 9.24
N GLN A 203 26.38 -11.07 9.14
CA GLN A 203 27.40 -11.59 10.06
C GLN A 203 28.71 -10.81 9.84
N PRO A 204 29.46 -10.47 10.90
CA PRO A 204 30.77 -9.84 10.74
C PRO A 204 31.68 -10.75 9.93
N THR A 205 32.25 -10.23 8.84
CA THR A 205 33.28 -10.92 8.08
C THR A 205 34.51 -11.12 8.96
N GLU A 206 34.81 -12.36 9.34
CA GLU A 206 36.08 -12.70 9.98
C GLU A 206 37.24 -12.37 9.02
N SER A 207 38.08 -11.43 9.45
CA SER A 207 39.32 -11.07 8.79
C SER A 207 40.31 -12.25 8.84
N VAL A 208 40.54 -12.89 7.70
CA VAL A 208 41.57 -13.93 7.55
C VAL A 208 42.96 -13.29 7.64
N PRO A 209 43.86 -13.76 8.52
CA PRO A 209 45.20 -13.20 8.62
C PRO A 209 46.07 -13.63 7.43
N ASN A 210 46.66 -12.62 6.78
CA ASN A 210 47.58 -12.75 5.67
C ASN A 210 48.89 -13.40 6.14
N LYS A 211 49.16 -14.64 5.75
CA LYS A 211 50.50 -15.25 5.92
C LYS A 211 51.43 -14.70 4.84
N GLN A 212 52.19 -13.67 5.21
CA GLN A 212 53.38 -13.27 4.48
C GLN A 212 54.44 -14.38 4.56
N ALA A 213 54.91 -14.79 3.39
CA ALA A 213 56.10 -15.60 3.19
C ALA A 213 57.34 -14.85 3.69
N GLY A 214 58.23 -15.56 4.39
CA GLY A 214 59.57 -15.11 4.74
C GLY A 214 60.52 -16.30 4.64
N SER A 215 61.44 -16.16 3.68
CA SER A 215 62.72 -16.85 3.38
C SER A 215 63.06 -18.19 4.04
#